data_AF-A0ABD5PFW8-F1
#
_entry.id   AF-A0ABD5PFW8-F1
#
_cell.length_a   1.000
_cell.length_b   1.000
_cell.length_c   1.000
_cell.angle_alpha   90.00
_cell.angle_beta   90.00
_cell.angle_gamma   90.00
#
_symmetry.space_group_name_H-M   'P 1'
#
loop_
_entity.id
_entity.type
_entity.pdbx_description
1 polymer ?
#
loop_
_entity_poly.entity_id
_entity_poly.type
_entity_poly.pdbx_seq_one_letter_code
_entity_poly.pdbx_strand_id
1 'polypeptide(L)'
;MLASTPDLLRLLVVPVFAWAAWRDIRTRRLPNRLWAPLVLLGLVALAGDLLVRLPLASPGDTLFLLRVAISLGFVLPLAYVFWRLGAFGGADAKALMTLAVVFPTFPTYALPVASAPTVPLQPTALGVFSMTILTNTVVVALAYPVALAARNLLAGDVAPVMFLGRRVRVRDLPTLHGRLFEDREGTTRSGLDLDALRMYLRWRGVSLADLRADAATLRDPTSVGTTYPPTDGAVGAGADRGSDHGSGVATDGSGRAAPARAGANRADGSGVGGVDGVDASDVDGIDGVDDPWAAQRFLDDIDGSAYGTTSERLREGLAVVADRETVWISPGLPFVVPMFVGLLLALTYGDLLFGALGLVGLV
;
A
#
# COMPACT_ATOMS: atom_id res chain seq x y z
N MET A 1 26.55 -28.06 12.89
CA MET A 1 25.62 -27.92 11.74
C MET A 1 25.64 -26.48 11.28
N LEU A 2 25.49 -26.23 9.98
CA LEU A 2 25.49 -24.88 9.41
C LEU A 2 24.25 -24.07 9.85
N ALA A 3 23.11 -24.72 10.06
CA ALA A 3 21.91 -24.15 10.71
C ALA A 3 20.92 -25.29 11.02
N SER A 4 19.85 -24.99 11.74
CA SER A 4 18.74 -25.94 11.93
C SER A 4 17.95 -26.14 10.63
N THR A 5 17.28 -27.28 10.45
CA THR A 5 16.43 -27.52 9.26
C THR A 5 15.32 -26.46 9.12
N PRO A 6 14.61 -26.05 10.19
CA PRO A 6 13.67 -24.94 10.12
C PRO A 6 14.30 -23.62 9.67
N ASP A 7 15.51 -23.28 10.14
CA ASP A 7 16.19 -22.05 9.74
C ASP A 7 16.61 -22.06 8.27
N LEU A 8 17.11 -23.19 7.76
CA LEU A 8 17.41 -23.33 6.33
C LEU A 8 16.16 -23.19 5.47
N LEU A 9 15.02 -23.72 5.92
CA LEU A 9 13.74 -23.57 5.23
C LEU A 9 13.32 -22.10 5.15
N ARG A 10 13.50 -21.33 6.22
CA ARG A 10 13.17 -19.90 6.27
C ARG A 10 13.99 -19.06 5.28
N LEU A 11 15.21 -19.46 4.93
CA LEU A 11 16.02 -18.75 3.93
C LEU A 11 15.40 -18.75 2.54
N LEU A 12 14.48 -19.67 2.23
CA LEU A 12 13.73 -19.65 0.96
C LEU A 12 12.89 -18.38 0.78
N VAL A 13 12.59 -17.65 1.87
CA VAL A 13 11.87 -16.37 1.82
C VAL A 13 12.72 -15.25 1.20
N VAL A 14 14.06 -15.31 1.34
CA VAL A 14 14.98 -14.27 0.85
C VAL A 14 14.87 -14.03 -0.66
N PRO A 15 14.99 -15.04 -1.56
CA PRO A 15 14.84 -14.81 -3.00
C PRO A 15 13.42 -14.35 -3.38
N VAL A 16 12.39 -14.77 -2.64
CA VAL A 16 11.01 -14.34 -2.88
C VAL A 16 10.83 -12.86 -2.53
N PHE A 17 11.39 -12.40 -1.41
CA PHE A 17 11.39 -10.98 -1.06
C PHE A 17 12.28 -10.14 -1.97
N ALA A 18 13.38 -10.68 -2.50
CA ALA A 18 14.17 -10.01 -3.52
C ALA A 18 13.35 -9.77 -4.80
N TRP A 19 12.62 -10.79 -5.26
CA TRP A 19 11.69 -10.67 -6.38
C TRP A 19 10.54 -9.70 -6.08
N ALA A 20 9.99 -9.74 -4.87
CA ALA A 20 8.93 -8.83 -4.44
C ALA A 20 9.41 -7.38 -4.45
N ALA A 21 10.61 -7.11 -3.94
CA ALA A 21 11.24 -5.79 -3.97
C ALA A 21 11.47 -5.30 -5.41
N TRP A 22 11.96 -6.15 -6.30
CA TRP A 22 12.10 -5.82 -7.72
C TRP A 22 10.76 -5.52 -8.40
N ARG A 23 9.75 -6.35 -8.15
CA ARG A 23 8.40 -6.18 -8.70
C ARG A 23 7.71 -4.92 -8.15
N ASP A 24 7.94 -4.59 -6.88
CA ASP A 24 7.43 -3.37 -6.26
C ASP A 24 8.02 -2.12 -6.93
N ILE A 25 9.32 -2.11 -7.22
CA ILE A 25 9.95 -1.03 -7.99
C ILE A 25 9.33 -0.89 -9.40
N ARG A 26 9.11 -2.01 -10.10
CA ARG A 26 8.72 -1.99 -11.51
C ARG A 26 7.22 -1.80 -11.74
N THR A 27 6.37 -2.40 -10.90
CA THR A 27 4.92 -2.51 -11.14
C THR A 27 4.07 -2.05 -9.97
N ARG A 28 4.65 -1.81 -8.78
CA ARG A 28 3.93 -1.37 -7.56
C ARG A 28 2.80 -2.29 -7.13
N ARG A 29 2.75 -3.52 -7.64
CA ARG A 29 1.66 -4.47 -7.41
C ARG A 29 2.23 -5.84 -7.11
N LEU A 30 1.96 -6.32 -5.90
CA LEU A 30 2.29 -7.68 -5.47
C LEU A 30 1.04 -8.57 -5.49
N PRO A 31 1.11 -9.77 -6.11
CA PRO A 31 -0.04 -10.65 -6.20
C PRO A 31 -0.39 -11.21 -4.81
N ASN A 32 -1.67 -11.22 -4.46
CA ASN A 32 -2.14 -11.73 -3.15
C ASN A 32 -1.76 -13.20 -2.91
N ARG A 33 -1.64 -14.01 -3.97
CA ARG A 33 -1.26 -15.43 -3.91
C ARG A 33 0.19 -15.64 -3.45
N LEU A 34 1.02 -14.60 -3.45
CA LEU A 34 2.42 -14.65 -2.99
C LEU A 34 2.55 -15.06 -1.52
N TRP A 35 1.61 -14.60 -0.68
CA TRP A 35 1.78 -14.63 0.77
C TRP A 35 1.44 -15.99 1.39
N ALA A 36 0.42 -16.69 0.87
CA ALA A 36 -0.04 -17.95 1.46
C ALA A 36 1.04 -19.06 1.49
N PRO A 37 1.83 -19.29 0.42
CA PRO A 37 2.93 -20.26 0.47
C PRO A 37 4.02 -19.89 1.50
N LEU A 38 4.32 -18.60 1.66
CA LEU A 38 5.33 -18.14 2.62
C LEU A 38 4.84 -18.29 4.06
N VAL A 39 3.57 -17.99 4.33
CA VAL A 39 2.95 -18.23 5.64
C VAL A 39 2.94 -19.72 5.96
N LEU A 40 2.56 -20.57 4.99
CA LEU A 40 2.60 -22.03 5.16
C LEU A 40 4.02 -22.51 5.50
N LEU A 41 5.02 -22.01 4.77
CA LEU A 41 6.43 -22.31 5.04
C LEU A 41 6.84 -21.89 6.45
N GLY A 42 6.43 -20.70 6.90
CA GLY A 42 6.69 -20.24 8.26
C GLY A 42 6.02 -21.11 9.33
N LEU A 43 4.77 -21.51 9.12
CA LEU A 43 4.04 -22.41 10.02
C LEU A 43 4.70 -23.80 10.10
N VAL A 44 5.13 -24.36 8.97
CA VAL A 44 5.85 -25.64 8.91
C VAL A 44 7.19 -25.54 9.65
N ALA A 45 7.95 -24.46 9.44
CA ALA A 45 9.21 -24.24 10.15
C ALA A 45 8.99 -24.11 11.66
N LEU A 46 7.97 -23.34 12.08
CA LEU A 46 7.61 -23.16 13.49
C LEU A 46 7.14 -24.46 14.14
N ALA A 47 6.36 -25.28 13.43
CA ALA A 47 5.97 -26.60 13.88
C ALA A 47 7.20 -27.52 14.06
N GLY A 48 8.15 -27.47 13.11
CA GLY A 48 9.43 -28.18 13.22
C GLY A 48 10.21 -27.78 14.47
N ASP A 49 10.33 -26.48 14.76
CA ASP A 49 10.99 -26.00 15.98
C ASP A 49 10.28 -26.49 17.25
N LEU A 50 8.95 -26.46 17.26
CA LEU A 50 8.16 -26.91 18.41
C LEU A 50 8.34 -28.42 18.65
N LEU A 51 8.30 -29.23 17.59
CA LEU A 51 8.45 -30.68 17.68
C LEU A 51 9.82 -31.09 18.24
N VAL A 52 10.90 -30.40 17.84
CA VAL A 52 12.25 -30.67 18.34
C VAL A 52 12.41 -30.29 19.83
N ARG A 53 11.58 -29.36 20.32
CA ARG A 53 11.59 -28.87 21.71
C ARG A 53 10.65 -29.63 22.64
N LEU A 54 9.90 -30.62 22.14
CA LEU A 54 9.03 -31.43 23.00
C LEU A 54 9.85 -32.49 23.75
N PRO A 55 9.60 -32.70 25.06
CA PRO A 55 8.66 -31.97 25.92
C PRO A 55 9.20 -30.61 26.38
N LEU A 56 8.32 -29.62 26.46
CA LEU A 56 8.64 -28.23 26.86
C LEU A 56 8.91 -28.17 28.37
N ALA A 57 10.14 -28.44 28.78
CA ALA A 57 10.52 -28.55 30.18
C ALA A 57 11.61 -27.55 30.59
N SER A 58 12.31 -26.95 29.63
CA SER A 58 13.43 -26.05 29.93
C SER A 58 12.99 -24.58 30.02
N PRO A 59 13.68 -23.73 30.82
CA PRO A 59 13.47 -22.28 30.79
C PRO A 59 13.65 -21.66 29.39
N GLY A 60 14.50 -22.27 28.55
CA GLY A 60 14.71 -21.86 27.16
C GLY A 60 13.47 -22.09 26.28
N ASP A 61 12.67 -23.10 26.58
CA ASP A 61 11.42 -23.39 25.87
C ASP A 61 10.34 -22.37 26.23
N THR A 62 10.21 -22.01 27.51
CA THR A 62 9.32 -20.93 27.95
C THR A 62 9.67 -19.61 27.27
N LEU A 63 10.96 -19.28 27.19
CA LEU A 63 11.42 -18.07 26.51
C LEU A 63 11.17 -18.13 24.99
N PHE A 64 11.36 -19.28 24.36
CA PHE A 64 11.01 -19.49 22.95
C PHE A 64 9.52 -19.26 22.70
N LEU A 65 8.63 -19.88 23.49
CA LEU A 65 7.19 -19.69 23.38
C LEU A 65 6.78 -18.25 23.63
N LEU A 66 7.40 -17.58 24.60
CA LEU A 66 7.16 -16.16 24.87
C LEU A 66 7.54 -15.30 23.66
N ARG A 67 8.70 -15.54 23.04
CA ARG A 67 9.13 -14.80 21.83
C ARG A 67 8.20 -15.05 20.65
N VAL A 68 7.76 -16.29 20.45
CA VAL A 68 6.75 -16.63 19.43
C VAL A 68 5.43 -15.91 19.73
N ALA A 69 4.97 -15.94 20.97
CA ALA A 69 3.75 -15.26 21.40
C ALA A 69 3.84 -13.75 21.22
N ILE A 70 4.99 -13.12 21.50
CA ILE A 70 5.20 -11.70 21.23
C ILE A 70 5.21 -11.44 19.72
N SER A 71 5.93 -12.23 18.92
CA SER A 71 5.96 -12.04 17.45
C SER A 71 4.55 -12.10 16.86
N LEU A 72 3.79 -13.14 17.19
CA LEU A 72 2.46 -13.36 16.65
C LEU A 72 1.38 -12.50 17.32
N GLY A 73 1.54 -12.18 18.60
CA GLY A 73 0.58 -11.41 19.38
C GLY A 73 0.77 -9.89 19.31
N PHE A 74 1.95 -9.43 18.90
CA PHE A 74 2.26 -8.00 18.76
C PHE A 74 2.50 -7.59 17.31
N VAL A 75 3.43 -8.24 16.59
CA VAL A 75 3.84 -7.78 15.24
C VAL A 75 2.73 -7.98 14.22
N LEU A 76 2.03 -9.11 14.26
CA LEU A 76 0.87 -9.38 13.39
C LEU A 76 -0.25 -8.34 13.60
N PRO A 77 -0.78 -8.12 14.82
CA PRO A 77 -1.77 -7.07 15.06
C PRO A 77 -1.27 -5.67 14.72
N LEU A 78 -0.02 -5.34 15.03
CA LEU A 78 0.56 -4.04 14.70
C LEU A 78 0.55 -3.79 13.19
N ALA A 79 0.95 -4.78 12.38
CA ALA A 79 0.90 -4.72 10.93
C ALA A 79 -0.54 -4.48 10.42
N TYR A 80 -1.52 -5.15 11.02
CA TYR A 80 -2.93 -4.98 10.68
C TYR A 80 -3.45 -3.58 11.05
N VAL A 81 -3.11 -3.09 12.25
CA VAL A 81 -3.50 -1.75 12.72
C VAL A 81 -2.91 -0.68 11.82
N PHE A 82 -1.63 -0.76 11.46
CA PHE A 82 -1.01 0.19 10.53
C PHE A 82 -1.65 0.17 9.14
N TRP A 83 -2.04 -1.00 8.64
CA TRP A 83 -2.83 -1.06 7.41
C TRP A 83 -4.20 -0.39 7.56
N ARG A 84 -4.93 -0.67 8.65
CA ARG A 84 -6.24 -0.08 8.90
C ARG A 84 -6.21 1.44 9.08
N LEU A 85 -5.12 1.96 9.65
CA LEU A 85 -4.88 3.39 9.79
C LEU A 85 -4.33 4.05 8.51
N GLY A 86 -4.10 3.28 7.44
CA GLY A 86 -3.58 3.79 6.17
C GLY A 86 -2.09 4.14 6.18
N ALA A 87 -1.34 3.71 7.21
CA ALA A 87 0.11 3.91 7.29
C ALA A 87 0.87 2.99 6.32
N PHE A 88 0.32 1.82 5.99
CA PHE A 88 0.90 0.83 5.07
C PHE A 88 -0.04 0.46 3.93
N GLY A 89 0.53 0.11 2.78
CA GLY A 89 -0.20 -0.59 1.73
C GLY A 89 -0.59 -2.01 2.18
N GLY A 90 -1.64 -2.58 1.56
CA GLY A 90 -2.08 -3.94 1.90
C GLY A 90 -1.00 -5.01 1.64
N ALA A 91 -0.12 -4.79 0.66
CA ALA A 91 1.00 -5.67 0.39
C ALA A 91 2.08 -5.59 1.49
N ASP A 92 2.41 -4.40 1.97
CA ASP A 92 3.40 -4.17 3.03
C ASP A 92 2.98 -4.82 4.35
N ALA A 93 1.70 -4.68 4.70
CA ALA A 93 1.14 -5.30 5.87
C ALA A 93 1.21 -6.82 5.78
N LYS A 94 0.83 -7.41 4.64
CA LYS A 94 0.95 -8.87 4.41
C LYS A 94 2.40 -9.34 4.45
N ALA A 95 3.34 -8.55 3.94
CA ALA A 95 4.77 -8.85 4.02
C ALA A 95 5.26 -8.91 5.46
N LEU A 96 4.94 -7.90 6.27
CA LEU A 96 5.31 -7.85 7.68
C LEU A 96 4.65 -8.98 8.49
N MET A 97 3.36 -9.25 8.23
CA MET A 97 2.64 -10.37 8.84
C MET A 97 3.28 -11.72 8.49
N THR A 98 3.67 -11.90 7.23
CA THR A 98 4.36 -13.11 6.77
C THR A 98 5.69 -13.27 7.49
N LEU A 99 6.49 -12.21 7.60
CA LEU A 99 7.77 -12.25 8.30
C LEU A 99 7.62 -12.52 9.80
N ALA A 100 6.54 -12.06 10.45
CA ALA A 100 6.25 -12.37 11.84
C ALA A 100 6.03 -13.87 12.09
N VAL A 101 5.39 -14.55 11.13
CA VAL A 101 5.16 -16.01 11.16
C VAL A 101 6.41 -16.79 10.76
N VAL A 102 7.13 -16.35 9.72
CA VAL A 102 8.33 -17.02 9.23
C VAL A 102 9.47 -16.91 10.24
N PHE A 103 9.70 -15.73 10.82
CA PHE A 103 10.80 -15.48 11.75
C PHE A 103 10.32 -14.95 13.11
N PRO A 104 9.68 -15.78 13.93
CA PRO A 104 9.22 -15.36 15.26
C PRO A 104 10.37 -15.19 16.26
N THR A 105 11.46 -15.95 16.08
CA THR A 105 12.65 -15.94 16.96
C THR A 105 13.92 -15.81 16.11
N PHE A 106 15.03 -15.44 16.75
CA PHE A 106 16.32 -15.32 16.05
C PHE A 106 16.75 -16.65 15.44
N PRO A 107 16.96 -16.72 14.11
CA PRO A 107 17.61 -17.87 13.49
C PRO A 107 19.11 -17.83 13.77
N THR A 108 19.77 -18.98 13.65
CA THR A 108 21.23 -19.06 13.81
C THR A 108 21.88 -19.77 12.63
N TYR A 109 22.80 -19.08 11.95
CA TYR A 109 23.52 -19.62 10.80
C TYR A 109 25.03 -19.56 11.06
N ALA A 110 25.68 -20.73 11.08
CA ALA A 110 27.12 -20.88 11.07
C ALA A 110 27.62 -20.88 9.62
N LEU A 111 28.54 -19.97 9.31
CA LEU A 111 29.15 -19.89 7.99
C LEU A 111 30.15 -21.05 7.78
N PRO A 112 30.24 -21.63 6.57
CA PRO A 112 31.17 -22.72 6.25
C PRO A 112 32.62 -22.24 6.07
N VAL A 113 33.03 -21.20 6.80
CA VAL A 113 34.35 -20.58 6.74
C VAL A 113 34.98 -20.68 8.13
N ALA A 114 36.22 -21.15 8.20
CA ALA A 114 36.92 -21.30 9.48
C ALA A 114 36.97 -19.97 10.23
N SER A 115 36.61 -20.00 11.52
CA SER A 115 36.59 -18.84 12.43
C SER A 115 35.60 -17.73 12.06
N ALA A 116 34.72 -17.94 11.08
CA ALA A 116 33.67 -16.98 10.79
C ALA A 116 32.62 -16.99 11.91
N PRO A 117 32.17 -15.80 12.36
CA PRO A 117 31.13 -15.72 13.38
C PRO A 117 29.80 -16.27 12.88
N THR A 118 28.97 -16.76 13.80
CA THR A 118 27.59 -17.10 13.51
C THR A 118 26.80 -15.82 13.26
N VAL A 119 25.92 -15.84 12.26
CA VAL A 119 25.02 -14.71 11.96
C VAL A 119 23.59 -15.05 12.40
N PRO A 120 22.80 -14.05 12.85
CA PRO A 120 23.12 -12.62 12.96
C PRO A 120 24.13 -12.27 14.06
N LEU A 121 25.00 -11.27 13.82
CA LEU A 121 26.10 -10.88 14.72
C LEU A 121 25.63 -10.19 16.02
N GLN A 122 24.59 -9.36 15.94
CA GLN A 122 24.09 -8.51 17.01
C GLN A 122 22.62 -8.87 17.32
N PRO A 123 22.38 -9.92 18.14
CA PRO A 123 21.04 -10.25 18.59
C PRO A 123 20.50 -9.21 19.59
N THR A 124 19.18 -9.12 19.72
CA THR A 124 18.54 -8.26 20.72
C THR A 124 18.21 -9.02 22.00
N ALA A 125 18.14 -8.30 23.12
CA ALA A 125 17.75 -8.87 24.41
C ALA A 125 16.35 -9.52 24.37
N LEU A 126 15.40 -8.92 23.65
CA LEU A 126 14.05 -9.45 23.48
C LEU A 126 14.05 -10.76 22.66
N GLY A 127 14.93 -10.89 21.66
CA GLY A 127 15.06 -12.11 20.86
C GLY A 127 13.86 -12.38 19.93
N VAL A 128 13.10 -11.35 19.57
CA VAL A 128 11.99 -11.40 18.61
C VAL A 128 12.49 -10.89 17.26
N PHE A 129 12.70 -11.79 16.30
CA PHE A 129 13.42 -11.44 15.07
C PHE A 129 12.62 -10.58 14.11
N SER A 130 11.31 -10.82 14.02
CA SER A 130 10.38 -10.01 13.23
C SER A 130 10.38 -8.53 13.64
N MET A 131 10.56 -8.23 14.93
CA MET A 131 10.74 -6.86 15.42
C MET A 131 12.05 -6.26 14.94
N THR A 132 13.15 -7.02 14.94
CA THR A 132 14.42 -6.55 14.37
C THR A 132 14.31 -6.27 12.88
N ILE A 133 13.61 -7.12 12.11
CA ILE A 133 13.34 -6.83 10.69
C ILE A 133 12.55 -5.53 10.56
N LEU A 134 11.49 -5.34 11.36
CA LEU A 134 10.68 -4.12 11.36
C LEU A 134 11.50 -2.87 11.69
N THR A 135 12.30 -2.91 12.76
CA THR A 135 13.17 -1.79 13.16
C THR A 135 14.17 -1.44 12.07
N ASN A 136 14.87 -2.44 11.52
CA ASN A 136 15.80 -2.23 10.41
C ASN A 136 15.09 -1.66 9.18
N THR A 137 13.89 -2.14 8.88
CA THR A 137 13.05 -1.63 7.79
C THR A 137 12.76 -0.14 7.97
N VAL A 138 12.37 0.27 9.18
CA VAL A 138 12.09 1.68 9.49
C VAL A 138 13.36 2.53 9.35
N VAL A 139 14.50 2.08 9.87
CA VAL A 139 15.78 2.78 9.75
C VAL A 139 16.15 2.98 8.27
N VAL A 140 16.04 1.94 7.45
CA VAL A 140 16.32 2.03 6.01
C VAL A 140 15.29 2.92 5.31
N ALA A 141 14.01 2.85 5.67
CA ALA A 141 12.96 3.68 5.10
C ALA A 141 13.16 5.18 5.41
N LEU A 142 13.70 5.52 6.59
CA LEU A 142 14.03 6.90 6.96
C LEU A 142 15.14 7.52 6.10
N ALA A 143 16.00 6.70 5.47
CA ALA A 143 16.99 7.21 4.52
C ALA A 143 16.33 7.81 3.27
N TYR A 144 15.10 7.39 2.92
CA TYR A 144 14.43 7.85 1.72
C TYR A 144 13.99 9.32 1.77
N PRO A 145 13.24 9.81 2.79
CA PRO A 145 12.93 11.23 2.90
C PRO A 145 14.18 12.13 2.89
N VAL A 146 15.27 11.66 3.51
CA VAL A 146 16.56 12.37 3.51
C VAL A 146 17.16 12.43 2.11
N ALA A 147 17.21 11.29 1.40
CA ALA A 147 17.70 11.24 0.02
C ALA A 147 16.83 12.07 -0.93
N LEU A 148 15.51 12.07 -0.73
CA LEU A 148 14.57 12.86 -1.52
C LEU A 148 14.77 14.37 -1.27
N ALA A 149 14.91 14.79 -0.02
CA ALA A 149 15.20 16.18 0.33
C ALA A 149 16.54 16.63 -0.26
N ALA A 150 17.60 15.81 -0.14
CA ALA A 150 18.90 16.11 -0.74
C ALA A 150 18.79 16.26 -2.27
N ARG A 151 18.07 15.35 -2.94
CA ARG A 151 17.83 15.44 -4.38
C ARG A 151 17.09 16.72 -4.77
N ASN A 152 16.04 17.08 -4.05
CA ASN A 152 15.26 18.29 -4.33
C ASN A 152 16.08 19.56 -4.07
N LEU A 153 16.89 19.57 -3.01
CA LEU A 153 17.83 20.65 -2.72
C LEU A 153 18.83 20.85 -3.86
N LEU A 154 19.41 19.76 -4.38
CA LEU A 154 20.32 19.78 -5.52
C LEU A 154 19.65 20.23 -6.83
N ALA A 155 18.34 19.99 -6.97
CA ALA A 155 17.54 20.47 -8.10
C ALA A 155 17.08 21.94 -7.95
N GLY A 156 17.32 22.57 -6.79
CA GLY A 156 16.86 23.93 -6.48
C GLY A 156 15.41 23.99 -5.99
N ASP A 157 14.74 22.86 -5.81
CA ASP A 157 13.35 22.77 -5.39
C ASP A 157 13.24 22.78 -3.85
N VAL A 158 13.33 23.96 -3.25
CA VAL A 158 13.24 24.15 -1.79
C VAL A 158 11.80 24.43 -1.37
N ALA A 159 11.17 23.49 -0.69
CA ALA A 159 9.84 23.64 -0.10
C ALA A 159 9.67 22.70 1.10
N PRO A 160 8.77 22.97 2.06
CA PRO A 160 8.51 22.04 3.18
C PRO A 160 8.16 20.62 2.73
N VAL A 161 7.53 20.48 1.56
CA VAL A 161 7.15 19.19 0.96
C VAL A 161 8.33 18.41 0.37
N MET A 162 9.54 18.98 0.30
CA MET A 162 10.70 18.36 -0.34
C MET A 162 11.19 17.06 0.32
N PHE A 163 10.82 16.79 1.56
CA PHE A 163 11.11 15.52 2.23
C PHE A 163 10.18 14.39 1.82
N LEU A 164 9.00 14.74 1.29
CA LEU A 164 7.91 13.79 1.06
C LEU A 164 7.49 13.73 -0.42
N GLY A 165 7.84 14.75 -1.21
CA GLY A 165 7.44 14.90 -2.59
C GLY A 165 8.61 15.21 -3.50
N ARG A 166 8.41 15.08 -4.82
CA ARG A 166 9.31 15.61 -5.84
C ARG A 166 8.53 16.47 -6.82
N ARG A 167 9.16 17.51 -7.35
CA ARG A 167 8.58 18.33 -8.41
C ARG A 167 8.71 17.58 -9.75
N VAL A 168 7.62 17.51 -10.50
CA VAL A 168 7.56 16.85 -11.82
C VAL A 168 6.78 17.70 -12.79
N ARG A 169 7.02 17.51 -14.10
CA ARG A 169 6.20 18.15 -15.14
C ARG A 169 4.87 17.44 -15.26
N VAL A 170 3.80 18.20 -15.45
CA VAL A 170 2.45 17.66 -15.57
C VAL A 170 2.32 16.66 -16.71
N ARG A 171 3.00 16.91 -17.84
CA ARG A 171 3.02 15.99 -18.99
C ARG A 171 3.54 14.58 -18.68
N ASP A 172 4.36 14.44 -17.63
CA ASP A 172 4.96 13.16 -17.26
C ASP A 172 4.01 12.35 -16.33
N LEU A 173 3.00 12.98 -15.71
CA LEU A 173 2.05 12.36 -14.76
C LEU A 173 1.36 11.06 -15.25
N PRO A 174 0.97 10.90 -16.53
CA PRO A 174 0.32 9.68 -17.00
C PRO A 174 1.22 8.43 -16.85
N THR A 175 2.53 8.61 -16.77
CA THR A 175 3.51 7.52 -16.63
C THR A 175 4.02 7.35 -15.19
N LEU A 176 3.64 8.26 -14.29
CA LEU A 176 4.13 8.30 -12.92
C LEU A 176 3.11 7.74 -11.93
N HIS A 177 3.61 7.15 -10.85
CA HIS A 177 2.81 6.66 -9.74
C HIS A 177 2.89 7.64 -8.58
N GLY A 178 1.83 7.70 -7.78
CA GLY A 178 1.78 8.57 -6.60
C GLY A 178 0.48 9.36 -6.50
N ARG A 179 0.54 10.40 -5.67
CA ARG A 179 -0.55 11.36 -5.46
C ARG A 179 -0.05 12.77 -5.64
N LEU A 180 -0.92 13.67 -6.07
CA LEU A 180 -0.62 15.10 -6.07
C LEU A 180 -0.50 15.60 -4.62
N PHE A 181 0.51 16.42 -4.38
CA PHE A 181 0.69 17.18 -3.14
C PHE A 181 0.30 18.65 -3.31
N GLU A 182 -0.50 18.94 -4.32
CA GLU A 182 -1.01 20.26 -4.61
C GLU A 182 -2.52 20.22 -4.88
N ASP A 183 -3.20 21.25 -4.41
CA ASP A 183 -4.56 21.64 -4.76
C ASP A 183 -4.54 23.11 -5.24
N ARG A 184 -5.71 23.72 -5.48
CA ARG A 184 -5.76 25.12 -5.92
C ARG A 184 -5.22 26.08 -4.86
N GLU A 185 -5.40 25.75 -3.58
CA GLU A 185 -5.01 26.59 -2.44
C GLU A 185 -3.50 26.52 -2.13
N GLY A 186 -2.82 25.43 -2.50
CA GLY A 186 -1.38 25.31 -2.34
C GLY A 186 -0.92 23.87 -2.20
N THR A 187 -0.29 23.55 -1.07
CA THR A 187 0.24 22.22 -0.78
C THR A 187 -0.73 21.40 0.06
N THR A 188 -1.01 20.16 -0.35
CA THR A 188 -1.90 19.23 0.34
C THR A 188 -1.23 17.87 0.56
N ARG A 189 -1.68 17.12 1.57
CA ARG A 189 -1.24 15.74 1.82
C ARG A 189 -2.23 14.69 1.29
N SER A 190 -3.39 15.13 0.83
CA SER A 190 -4.51 14.29 0.41
C SER A 190 -5.03 14.69 -0.98
N GLY A 191 -4.12 15.03 -1.89
CA GLY A 191 -4.48 15.37 -3.26
C GLY A 191 -4.89 14.16 -4.10
N LEU A 192 -5.19 14.42 -5.37
CA LEU A 192 -5.67 13.42 -6.33
C LEU A 192 -4.65 12.30 -6.55
N ASP A 193 -5.13 11.05 -6.50
CA ASP A 193 -4.35 9.88 -6.85
C ASP A 193 -4.12 9.80 -8.37
N LEU A 194 -2.88 9.53 -8.80
CA LEU A 194 -2.55 9.49 -10.21
C LEU A 194 -3.19 8.28 -10.94
N ASP A 195 -3.48 7.18 -10.24
CA ASP A 195 -4.27 6.09 -10.80
C ASP A 195 -5.72 6.53 -11.03
N ALA A 196 -6.31 7.30 -10.10
CA ALA A 196 -7.65 7.86 -10.26
C ALA A 196 -7.71 8.90 -11.41
N LEU A 197 -6.68 9.74 -11.55
CA LEU A 197 -6.55 10.63 -12.71
C LEU A 197 -6.55 9.84 -14.03
N ARG A 198 -5.80 8.74 -14.10
CA ARG A 198 -5.77 7.86 -15.29
C ARG A 198 -7.11 7.19 -15.55
N MET A 199 -7.79 6.71 -14.50
CA MET A 199 -9.14 6.15 -14.62
C MET A 199 -10.11 7.17 -15.21
N TYR A 200 -10.08 8.42 -14.70
CA TYR A 200 -10.91 9.51 -15.18
C TYR A 200 -10.64 9.85 -16.65
N LEU A 201 -9.37 10.01 -17.03
CA LEU A 201 -8.97 10.30 -18.42
C LEU A 201 -9.41 9.18 -19.38
N ARG A 202 -9.29 7.92 -18.96
CA ARG A 202 -9.77 6.75 -19.72
C ARG A 202 -11.28 6.74 -19.85
N TRP A 203 -11.99 6.93 -18.74
CA TRP A 203 -13.45 6.99 -18.71
C TRP A 203 -13.98 8.08 -19.64
N ARG A 204 -13.34 9.25 -19.63
CA ARG A 204 -13.71 10.37 -20.48
C ARG A 204 -13.20 10.25 -21.93
N GLY A 205 -12.26 9.33 -22.19
CA GLY A 205 -11.71 9.10 -23.53
C GLY A 205 -10.75 10.19 -24.03
N VAL A 206 -10.14 10.98 -23.12
CA VAL A 206 -9.23 12.09 -23.46
C VAL A 206 -7.83 11.85 -22.89
N SER A 207 -6.80 12.38 -23.55
CA SER A 207 -5.45 12.39 -22.98
C SER A 207 -5.28 13.57 -22.02
N LEU A 208 -4.26 13.51 -21.16
CA LEU A 208 -3.92 14.66 -20.31
C LEU A 208 -3.52 15.89 -21.16
N ALA A 209 -2.96 15.69 -22.35
CA ALA A 209 -2.63 16.78 -23.25
C ALA A 209 -3.89 17.46 -23.81
N ASP A 210 -4.89 16.67 -24.22
CA ASP A 210 -6.18 17.19 -24.69
C ASP A 210 -6.89 17.95 -23.57
N LEU A 211 -6.87 17.40 -22.35
CA LEU A 211 -7.45 18.05 -21.17
C LEU A 211 -6.84 19.42 -20.90
N ARG A 212 -5.52 19.57 -21.09
CA ARG A 212 -4.83 20.86 -20.90
C ARG A 212 -5.08 21.83 -22.05
N ALA A 213 -5.16 21.33 -23.28
CA ALA A 213 -5.37 22.15 -24.47
C ALA A 213 -6.78 22.76 -24.52
N ASP A 214 -7.80 22.04 -24.02
CA ASP A 214 -9.20 22.45 -24.06
C ASP A 214 -9.87 22.37 -22.68
N ALA A 215 -9.14 22.84 -21.65
CA ALA A 215 -9.57 22.78 -20.25
C ALA A 215 -10.90 23.50 -20.01
N ALA A 216 -11.16 24.62 -20.70
CA ALA A 216 -12.38 25.40 -20.51
C ALA A 216 -13.63 24.62 -20.94
N THR A 217 -13.60 24.00 -22.12
CA THR A 217 -14.71 23.18 -22.63
C THR A 217 -14.86 21.91 -21.82
N LEU A 218 -13.76 21.24 -21.49
CA LEU A 218 -13.78 20.02 -20.71
C LEU A 218 -14.15 20.27 -19.23
N ARG A 219 -14.11 21.50 -18.73
CA ARG A 219 -14.64 21.80 -17.39
C ARG A 219 -16.15 21.68 -17.33
N ASP A 220 -16.85 21.87 -18.44
CA ASP A 220 -18.31 21.76 -18.51
C ASP A 220 -18.75 20.28 -18.38
N PRO A 221 -19.58 19.91 -17.40
CA PRO A 221 -20.07 18.53 -17.26
C PRO A 221 -20.88 18.03 -18.46
N THR A 222 -21.54 18.93 -19.20
CA THR A 222 -22.35 18.57 -20.37
C THR A 222 -21.51 18.14 -21.57
N SER A 223 -20.22 18.47 -21.59
CA SER A 223 -19.29 18.05 -22.64
C SER A 223 -18.94 16.54 -22.59
N VAL A 224 -19.36 15.82 -21.54
CA VAL A 224 -19.13 14.37 -21.43
C VAL A 224 -20.12 13.62 -22.33
N GLY A 225 -19.61 13.21 -23.51
CA GLY A 225 -20.31 12.33 -24.46
C GLY A 225 -20.20 10.84 -24.10
N THR A 226 -19.74 10.02 -25.04
CA THR A 226 -19.54 8.57 -24.84
C THR A 226 -18.41 8.31 -23.84
N THR A 227 -18.71 7.51 -22.82
CA THR A 227 -17.74 7.09 -21.79
C THR A 227 -17.17 5.70 -22.09
N TYR A 228 -16.05 5.38 -21.46
CA TYR A 228 -15.30 4.13 -21.68
C TYR A 228 -14.95 3.43 -20.34
N PRO A 229 -14.57 2.14 -20.37
CA PRO A 229 -14.13 1.46 -19.16
C PRO A 229 -12.91 2.17 -18.53
N PRO A 230 -12.98 2.55 -17.24
CA PRO A 230 -11.90 3.29 -16.56
C PRO A 230 -10.64 2.44 -16.35
N THR A 231 -10.75 1.11 -16.40
CA THR A 231 -9.73 0.12 -15.96
C THR A 231 -9.32 0.36 -14.49
N ASP A 232 -8.20 -0.21 -14.03
CA ASP A 232 -7.66 0.04 -12.68
C ASP A 232 -6.74 1.26 -12.61
N GLY A 233 -6.60 2.04 -13.69
CA GLY A 233 -5.69 3.18 -13.74
C GLY A 233 -4.21 2.81 -13.87
N ALA A 234 -3.83 1.53 -14.04
CA ALA A 234 -2.42 1.15 -14.15
C ALA A 234 -1.75 1.75 -15.40
N VAL A 235 -0.46 2.11 -15.29
CA VAL A 235 0.33 2.63 -16.41
C VAL A 235 0.41 1.59 -17.54
N GLY A 236 0.12 2.00 -18.78
CA GLY A 236 0.23 1.14 -19.97
C GLY A 236 -1.02 0.34 -20.36
N ALA A 237 -2.01 0.18 -19.48
CA ALA A 237 -3.21 -0.61 -19.76
C ALA A 237 -4.14 -0.05 -20.88
N GLY A 238 -3.90 1.18 -21.35
CA GLY A 238 -4.70 1.82 -22.40
C GLY A 238 -4.08 1.77 -23.81
N ALA A 239 -2.89 1.18 -23.97
CA ALA A 239 -2.18 1.13 -25.26
C ALA A 239 -2.63 0.00 -26.19
N ASP A 240 -3.41 -0.97 -25.70
CA ASP A 240 -3.89 -2.14 -26.46
C ASP A 240 -5.10 -1.84 -27.36
N ARG A 241 -5.10 -0.71 -28.06
CA ARG A 241 -6.05 -0.46 -29.17
C ARG A 241 -5.53 -0.99 -30.52
N GLY A 242 -4.71 -2.03 -30.50
CA GLY A 242 -4.04 -2.52 -31.71
C GLY A 242 -3.45 -3.92 -31.64
N SER A 243 -4.06 -4.88 -30.93
CA SER A 243 -3.86 -6.30 -31.24
C SER A 243 -4.97 -7.13 -30.61
N ASP A 244 -5.87 -7.56 -31.48
CA ASP A 244 -6.76 -8.68 -31.24
C ASP A 244 -5.90 -9.91 -30.88
N HIS A 245 -6.07 -10.48 -29.68
CA HIS A 245 -5.96 -11.90 -29.34
C HIS A 245 -6.21 -12.07 -27.83
N GLY A 246 -7.31 -12.75 -27.50
CA GLY A 246 -7.72 -13.00 -26.13
C GLY A 246 -6.81 -13.96 -25.35
N SER A 247 -6.71 -13.75 -24.04
CA SER A 247 -6.92 -14.79 -23.02
C SER A 247 -6.72 -14.20 -21.62
N GLY A 248 -7.55 -14.65 -20.67
CA GLY A 248 -7.24 -14.56 -19.24
C GLY A 248 -7.98 -13.49 -18.44
N VAL A 249 -9.31 -13.52 -18.46
CA VAL A 249 -10.14 -12.91 -17.42
C VAL A 249 -9.78 -13.56 -16.08
N ALA A 250 -9.18 -12.78 -15.17
CA ALA A 250 -9.06 -13.12 -13.76
C ALA A 250 -10.09 -12.29 -12.98
N THR A 251 -11.28 -12.85 -12.85
CA THR A 251 -12.33 -12.38 -11.95
C THR A 251 -12.31 -13.22 -10.67
N ASP A 252 -11.86 -12.60 -9.58
CA ASP A 252 -12.02 -13.08 -8.22
C ASP A 252 -12.23 -11.79 -7.40
N GLY A 253 -13.39 -11.43 -6.83
CA GLY A 253 -14.52 -12.23 -6.38
C GLY A 253 -14.88 -11.75 -4.96
N SER A 254 -15.64 -10.65 -4.84
CA SER A 254 -16.27 -10.26 -3.57
C SER A 254 -17.56 -9.48 -3.83
N GLY A 255 -18.59 -10.20 -4.25
CA GLY A 255 -19.96 -9.69 -4.34
C GLY A 255 -20.90 -10.76 -3.82
N ARG A 256 -21.22 -10.69 -2.54
CA ARG A 256 -22.22 -11.56 -1.90
C ARG A 256 -23.57 -11.23 -2.55
N ALA A 257 -24.08 -12.15 -3.35
CA ALA A 257 -25.38 -12.04 -4.01
C ALA A 257 -26.51 -11.91 -2.96
N ALA A 258 -27.32 -10.87 -3.08
CA ALA A 258 -28.65 -10.81 -2.48
C ALA A 258 -29.68 -11.18 -3.57
N PRO A 259 -30.64 -12.09 -3.30
CA PRO A 259 -31.61 -12.47 -4.31
C PRO A 259 -32.75 -11.46 -4.41
N ALA A 260 -33.32 -11.43 -5.62
CA ALA A 260 -34.39 -10.58 -6.07
C ALA A 260 -35.73 -10.81 -5.36
N ARG A 261 -36.58 -9.77 -5.46
CA ARG A 261 -37.93 -9.60 -4.91
C ARG A 261 -38.93 -10.64 -5.43
N ALA A 262 -39.88 -11.02 -4.56
CA ALA A 262 -41.26 -11.36 -4.92
C ALA A 262 -42.18 -10.97 -3.76
N GLY A 263 -43.27 -10.25 -4.06
CA GLY A 263 -44.12 -9.58 -3.07
C GLY A 263 -45.35 -10.37 -2.60
N ALA A 264 -46.04 -9.82 -1.59
CA ALA A 264 -47.50 -9.74 -1.48
C ALA A 264 -47.94 -9.19 -0.11
N ASN A 265 -48.59 -8.01 -0.15
CA ASN A 265 -49.81 -7.58 0.53
C ASN A 265 -50.11 -7.80 2.04
N ARG A 266 -50.51 -6.66 2.65
CA ARG A 266 -51.61 -6.40 3.61
C ARG A 266 -51.45 -6.65 5.12
N ALA A 267 -51.46 -5.51 5.83
CA ALA A 267 -52.52 -5.01 6.73
C ALA A 267 -52.24 -4.92 8.24
N ASP A 268 -52.60 -3.74 8.73
CA ASP A 268 -53.05 -3.29 10.07
C ASP A 268 -52.08 -3.14 11.25
N GLY A 269 -52.18 -1.93 11.86
CA GLY A 269 -52.18 -1.81 13.32
C GLY A 269 -51.36 -0.68 13.96
N SER A 270 -51.85 0.56 13.87
CA SER A 270 -51.92 1.59 14.94
C SER A 270 -50.72 1.92 15.85
N GLY A 271 -50.41 3.22 16.01
CA GLY A 271 -49.94 3.74 17.30
C GLY A 271 -48.99 4.95 17.31
N VAL A 272 -49.54 6.15 17.10
CA VAL A 272 -49.28 7.44 17.79
C VAL A 272 -47.85 7.87 18.15
N GLY A 273 -47.46 9.06 17.68
CA GLY A 273 -46.40 9.88 18.29
C GLY A 273 -45.94 11.02 17.37
N GLY A 274 -46.69 12.12 17.33
CA GLY A 274 -46.37 13.30 16.54
C GLY A 274 -45.21 14.12 17.11
N VAL A 275 -44.41 14.68 16.20
CA VAL A 275 -43.73 15.97 16.38
C VAL A 275 -43.64 16.64 15.01
N ASP A 276 -43.90 17.93 15.04
CA ASP A 276 -44.29 18.77 13.91
C ASP A 276 -43.18 19.08 12.89
N GLY A 277 -43.60 19.12 11.62
CA GLY A 277 -43.31 20.25 10.73
C GLY A 277 -41.91 20.39 10.15
N VAL A 278 -41.66 19.70 9.03
CA VAL A 278 -40.98 20.33 7.88
C VAL A 278 -41.72 19.88 6.62
N ASP A 279 -42.25 20.87 5.90
CA ASP A 279 -43.02 20.71 4.67
C ASP A 279 -42.29 19.87 3.63
N ALA A 280 -42.96 18.82 3.18
CA ALA A 280 -42.65 18.13 1.95
C ALA A 280 -43.42 18.80 0.81
N SER A 281 -42.93 19.95 0.37
CA SER A 281 -43.36 20.58 -0.88
C SER A 281 -42.28 21.54 -1.39
N ASP A 282 -41.12 20.99 -1.75
CA ASP A 282 -40.18 21.61 -2.69
C ASP A 282 -39.71 20.51 -3.66
N VAL A 283 -40.63 20.08 -4.53
CA VAL A 283 -40.28 19.48 -5.82
C VAL A 283 -40.43 20.61 -6.83
N ASP A 284 -39.48 21.53 -6.79
CA ASP A 284 -39.21 22.50 -7.85
C ASP A 284 -37.73 22.88 -7.75
N GLY A 285 -36.98 22.62 -8.82
CA GLY A 285 -35.56 22.97 -8.96
C GLY A 285 -34.60 21.78 -9.02
N ILE A 286 -34.53 21.08 -10.16
CA ILE A 286 -33.25 20.49 -10.59
C ILE A 286 -32.41 21.66 -11.11
N ASP A 287 -32.00 22.55 -10.21
CA ASP A 287 -30.94 23.51 -10.49
C ASP A 287 -29.62 22.78 -10.30
N GLY A 288 -28.77 22.88 -11.32
CA GLY A 288 -27.60 22.03 -11.53
C GLY A 288 -26.74 21.85 -10.28
N VAL A 289 -26.48 20.58 -9.94
CA VAL A 289 -25.29 20.25 -9.17
C VAL A 289 -24.11 20.72 -10.01
N ASP A 290 -23.46 21.80 -9.56
CA ASP A 290 -22.26 22.34 -10.18
C ASP A 290 -21.14 21.30 -10.02
N ASP A 291 -21.04 20.38 -10.99
CA ASP A 291 -20.06 19.30 -11.08
C ASP A 291 -19.04 19.62 -12.19
N PRO A 292 -18.21 20.66 -12.03
CA PRO A 292 -17.20 20.95 -13.02
C PRO A 292 -16.29 19.73 -13.15
N TRP A 293 -15.91 19.43 -14.39
CA TRP A 293 -15.21 18.20 -14.79
C TRP A 293 -16.04 16.91 -14.75
N ALA A 294 -17.34 16.95 -14.45
CA ALA A 294 -18.17 15.75 -14.30
C ALA A 294 -17.55 14.74 -13.31
N ALA A 295 -16.93 15.23 -12.23
CA ALA A 295 -16.17 14.43 -11.29
C ALA A 295 -17.09 13.52 -10.45
N GLN A 296 -18.26 14.02 -10.06
CA GLN A 296 -19.27 13.22 -9.39
C GLN A 296 -19.83 12.16 -10.34
N ARG A 297 -20.18 12.54 -11.58
CA ARG A 297 -20.65 11.60 -12.61
C ARG A 297 -19.65 10.46 -12.86
N PHE A 298 -18.35 10.78 -12.94
CA PHE A 298 -17.32 9.75 -13.08
C PHE A 298 -17.35 8.75 -11.91
N LEU A 299 -17.43 9.23 -10.66
CA LEU A 299 -17.43 8.36 -9.49
C LEU A 299 -18.70 7.50 -9.38
N ASP A 300 -19.84 8.01 -9.87
CA ASP A 300 -21.09 7.29 -9.90
C ASP A 300 -21.13 6.23 -11.03
N ASP A 301 -20.41 6.46 -12.14
CA ASP A 301 -20.35 5.57 -13.31
C ASP A 301 -19.41 4.36 -13.12
N ILE A 302 -18.46 4.39 -12.17
CA ILE A 302 -17.47 3.32 -12.00
C ILE A 302 -17.94 2.23 -11.04
N ASP A 303 -17.64 0.97 -11.38
CA ASP A 303 -17.80 -0.16 -10.47
C ASP A 303 -16.72 -0.12 -9.37
N GLY A 304 -17.01 0.55 -8.25
CA GLY A 304 -16.15 0.60 -7.06
C GLY A 304 -15.65 2.00 -6.73
N SER A 305 -14.46 2.09 -6.13
CA SER A 305 -13.87 3.39 -5.74
C SER A 305 -12.63 3.71 -6.54
N ALA A 306 -12.44 4.98 -6.92
CA ALA A 306 -11.20 5.47 -7.52
C ALA A 306 -10.12 5.72 -6.45
N TYR A 307 -9.68 4.65 -5.77
CA TYR A 307 -8.63 4.69 -4.73
C TYR A 307 -8.95 5.64 -3.55
N GLY A 308 -10.24 5.74 -3.18
CA GLY A 308 -10.71 6.65 -2.13
C GLY A 308 -10.68 8.14 -2.51
N THR A 309 -10.57 8.45 -3.81
CA THR A 309 -10.70 9.81 -4.35
C THR A 309 -12.16 10.26 -4.24
N THR A 310 -12.39 11.45 -3.69
CA THR A 310 -13.71 12.10 -3.67
C THR A 310 -13.86 13.00 -4.89
N SER A 311 -15.10 13.35 -5.25
CA SER A 311 -15.38 14.28 -6.36
C SER A 311 -14.63 15.60 -6.16
N GLU A 312 -14.61 16.13 -4.94
CA GLU A 312 -13.82 17.32 -4.60
C GLU A 312 -12.34 17.19 -4.92
N ARG A 313 -11.68 16.12 -4.45
CA ARG A 313 -10.26 15.89 -4.71
C ARG A 313 -9.97 15.76 -6.21
N LEU A 314 -10.88 15.15 -6.95
CA LEU A 314 -10.77 15.02 -8.40
C LEU A 314 -10.89 16.40 -9.07
N ARG A 315 -11.89 17.22 -8.70
CA ARG A 315 -12.08 18.59 -9.24
C ARG A 315 -10.91 19.51 -8.95
N GLU A 316 -10.37 19.45 -7.74
CA GLU A 316 -9.18 20.19 -7.33
C GLU A 316 -7.95 19.74 -8.12
N GLY A 317 -7.70 18.43 -8.15
CA GLY A 317 -6.56 17.85 -8.87
C GLY A 317 -6.60 18.12 -10.38
N LEU A 318 -7.77 18.02 -11.01
CA LEU A 318 -7.97 18.31 -12.43
C LEU A 318 -7.69 19.78 -12.77
N ALA A 319 -8.14 20.71 -11.92
CA ALA A 319 -7.83 22.13 -12.09
C ALA A 319 -6.32 22.40 -11.98
N VAL A 320 -5.64 21.79 -11.00
CA VAL A 320 -4.19 21.95 -10.82
C VAL A 320 -3.41 21.44 -12.04
N VAL A 321 -3.76 20.26 -12.57
CA VAL A 321 -3.06 19.69 -13.74
C VAL A 321 -3.47 20.36 -15.05
N ALA A 322 -4.62 21.03 -15.13
CA ALA A 322 -4.98 21.85 -16.27
C ALA A 322 -4.06 23.07 -16.38
N ASP A 323 -3.90 23.80 -15.27
CA ASP A 323 -3.30 25.13 -15.26
C ASP A 323 -1.78 25.14 -15.04
N ARG A 324 -1.22 24.19 -14.27
CA ARG A 324 0.19 24.20 -13.89
C ARG A 324 1.07 23.42 -14.89
N GLU A 325 2.30 23.89 -15.10
CA GLU A 325 3.31 23.14 -15.86
C GLU A 325 4.04 22.09 -15.03
N THR A 326 4.20 22.37 -13.74
CA THR A 326 4.92 21.52 -12.79
C THR A 326 4.18 21.43 -11.48
N VAL A 327 4.17 20.25 -10.88
CA VAL A 327 3.45 19.94 -9.64
C VAL A 327 4.30 19.07 -8.73
N TRP A 328 4.09 19.18 -7.41
CA TRP A 328 4.61 18.24 -6.43
C TRP A 328 3.79 16.94 -6.43
N ILE A 329 4.49 15.81 -6.53
CA ILE A 329 3.88 14.48 -6.33
C ILE A 329 4.55 13.75 -5.18
N SER A 330 3.78 12.96 -4.44
CA SER A 330 4.31 11.91 -3.58
C SER A 330 4.89 10.79 -4.45
N PRO A 331 6.20 10.54 -4.43
CA PRO A 331 6.74 9.36 -5.05
C PRO A 331 6.35 8.18 -4.16
N GLY A 332 5.35 7.40 -4.57
CA GLY A 332 4.87 6.26 -3.79
C GLY A 332 6.05 5.45 -3.24
N LEU A 333 6.10 5.20 -1.94
CA LEU A 333 7.25 4.56 -1.29
C LEU A 333 7.17 3.05 -1.48
N PRO A 334 8.16 2.39 -2.10
CA PRO A 334 8.15 0.94 -2.26
C PRO A 334 8.59 0.33 -0.93
N PHE A 335 7.69 0.23 0.04
CA PHE A 335 8.06 -0.15 1.41
C PHE A 335 8.60 -1.59 1.51
N VAL A 336 8.31 -2.42 0.51
CA VAL A 336 8.89 -3.77 0.36
C VAL A 336 10.40 -3.71 0.14
N VAL A 337 10.94 -2.67 -0.51
CA VAL A 337 12.38 -2.54 -0.75
C VAL A 337 13.15 -2.29 0.55
N PRO A 338 12.83 -1.26 1.38
CA PRO A 338 13.39 -1.15 2.72
C PRO A 338 13.19 -2.40 3.56
N MET A 339 12.05 -3.09 3.42
CA MET A 339 11.77 -4.31 4.18
C MET A 339 12.70 -5.46 3.78
N PHE A 340 12.95 -5.64 2.49
CA PHE A 340 13.90 -6.63 2.00
C PHE A 340 15.33 -6.31 2.46
N VAL A 341 15.76 -5.05 2.35
CA VAL A 341 17.07 -4.63 2.86
C VAL A 341 17.16 -4.83 4.38
N GLY A 342 16.10 -4.48 5.11
CA GLY A 342 15.98 -4.70 6.55
C GLY A 342 16.05 -6.18 6.94
N LEU A 343 15.44 -7.07 6.15
CA LEU A 343 15.56 -8.53 6.30
C LEU A 343 16.99 -9.01 6.09
N LEU A 344 17.68 -8.55 5.04
CA LEU A 344 19.08 -8.91 4.79
C LEU A 344 19.98 -8.46 5.94
N LEU A 345 19.79 -7.23 6.41
CA LEU A 345 20.51 -6.68 7.56
C LEU A 345 20.22 -7.48 8.82
N ALA A 346 18.95 -7.83 9.06
CA ALA A 346 18.56 -8.64 10.21
C ALA A 346 19.21 -10.04 10.18
N LEU A 347 19.27 -10.69 9.01
CA LEU A 347 19.84 -12.03 8.86
C LEU A 347 21.37 -12.04 8.93
N THR A 348 22.04 -10.95 8.55
CA THR A 348 23.51 -10.87 8.48
C THR A 348 24.09 -10.20 9.71
N TYR A 349 23.70 -8.96 9.97
CA TYR A 349 24.18 -8.16 11.09
C TYR A 349 23.34 -8.35 12.34
N GLY A 350 22.02 -8.40 12.22
CA GLY A 350 21.09 -8.37 13.36
C GLY A 350 20.43 -7.01 13.49
N ASP A 351 20.31 -6.48 14.70
CA ASP A 351 19.59 -5.23 14.94
C ASP A 351 20.51 -4.00 14.81
N LEU A 352 20.30 -3.21 13.76
CA LEU A 352 21.12 -2.03 13.47
C LEU A 352 21.00 -0.97 14.57
N LEU A 353 19.79 -0.74 15.07
CA LEU A 353 19.55 0.28 16.08
C LEU A 353 20.22 -0.13 17.39
N PHE A 354 20.05 -1.39 17.78
CA PHE A 354 20.70 -1.92 18.99
C PHE A 354 22.23 -1.88 18.87
N GLY A 355 22.79 -2.22 17.70
CA GLY A 355 24.22 -2.10 17.43
C GLY A 355 24.72 -0.65 17.53
N ALA A 356 24.00 0.30 16.95
CA ALA A 356 24.34 1.73 17.04
C ALA A 356 24.26 2.27 18.47
N LEU A 357 23.25 1.87 19.24
CA LEU A 357 23.11 2.25 20.65
C LEU A 357 24.26 1.66 21.50
N GLY A 358 24.68 0.42 21.22
CA GLY A 358 25.82 -0.20 21.88
C GLY A 358 27.14 0.53 21.61
N LEU A 359 27.35 1.04 20.39
CA LEU A 359 28.53 1.85 20.05
C LEU A 359 28.60 3.17 20.84
N VAL A 360 27.45 3.73 21.25
CA VAL A 360 27.35 4.96 22.04
C VAL A 360 27.24 4.66 23.55
N GLY A 361 27.30 3.38 23.95
CA GLY A 361 27.26 2.95 25.35
C GLY A 361 25.87 3.06 26.00
N LEU A 362 24.80 3.06 25.21
CA LEU A 362 23.42 3.17 25.69
C LEU A 362 22.77 1.82 26.02
N VAL A 363 23.35 0.72 25.57
CA VAL A 363 22.91 -0.68 25.81
C VAL A 363 24.08 -1.63 25.90
#